data_AF-A0A1I8MU60-F1
#
_entry.id   AF-A0A1I8MU60-F1
#
_cell.length_a   1.000
_cell.length_b   1.000
_cell.length_c   1.000
_cell.angle_alpha   90.00
_cell.angle_beta   90.00
_cell.angle_gamma   90.00
#
_symmetry.space_group_name_H-M   'P 1'
#
loop_
_entity.id
_entity.type
_entity.pdbx_description
1 polymer ?
#
loop_
_entity_poly.entity_id
_entity_poly.type
_entity_poly.pdbx_seq_one_letter_code
_entity_poly.pdbx_strand_id
1 'polypeptide(L)'
;MNWRRCLFVILSSMFYCEFLGDYIKLNSCSWPALEPNELHAMIIADTHLLGPFRGHWLDKLYREWHMRRAFQAALFLHRPDIIFVLGDLFDEGDMVDHDDFRAYVTRFYSHFRTNIPIISAVGNHDVGFHYKMHPYFMNRFEEQFNNTGVQMYTLRGIHFVLINSMAMENDGCEFCQTAVEELHSVAAKLHCLRNLNTCNDFETIKEHVNYSRPIVLQHFPTYRKSDRSCREHDSLRIEEYREKWEVLSKNSTDWLGKLLHPRLAFAGHSHHYCYSINRWGIEEYTVASFSWRNKVNPSFLMASLNPTKHSVHKCPMLEQPTVYILYIFTGCLCIILIIIDISKWLYSLVRRSKPLIKTQ
;
A
#
# COMPACT_ATOMS: atom_id res chain seq x y z
N MET A 1 23.12 -34.73 20.75
CA MET A 1 21.76 -34.52 20.22
C MET A 1 21.76 -33.21 19.43
N ASN A 2 22.23 -33.20 18.17
CA ASN A 2 22.15 -32.01 17.35
C ASN A 2 20.71 -31.73 16.88
N TRP A 3 19.77 -32.67 16.99
CA TRP A 3 18.35 -32.39 16.72
C TRP A 3 17.79 -31.24 17.57
N ARG A 4 18.20 -31.12 18.84
CA ARG A 4 17.82 -29.99 19.70
C ARG A 4 18.40 -28.66 19.19
N ARG A 5 19.60 -28.70 18.61
CA ARG A 5 20.25 -27.53 17.99
C ARG A 5 19.54 -27.15 16.69
N CYS A 6 19.23 -28.11 15.83
CA CYS A 6 18.45 -27.86 14.61
C CYS A 6 17.08 -27.26 14.95
N LEU A 7 16.38 -27.83 15.94
CA LEU A 7 15.10 -27.29 16.40
C LEU A 7 15.24 -25.84 16.89
N PHE A 8 16.26 -25.55 17.70
CA PHE A 8 16.51 -24.19 18.18
C PHE A 8 16.78 -23.21 17.02
N VAL A 9 17.61 -23.58 16.04
CA VAL A 9 17.89 -22.73 14.87
C VAL A 9 16.64 -22.50 14.04
N ILE A 10 15.85 -23.56 13.77
CA ILE A 10 14.58 -23.46 13.02
C ILE A 10 13.60 -22.52 13.73
N LEU A 11 13.38 -22.72 15.03
CA LEU A 11 12.47 -21.88 15.82
C LEU A 11 12.96 -20.42 15.89
N SER A 12 14.27 -20.20 16.01
CA SER A 12 14.85 -18.85 16.03
C SER A 12 14.69 -18.15 14.68
N SER A 13 14.93 -18.86 13.57
CA SER A 13 14.72 -18.32 12.23
C SER A 13 13.25 -18.02 11.97
N MET A 14 12.35 -18.91 12.37
CA MET A 14 10.91 -18.72 12.23
C MET A 14 10.43 -17.53 13.07
N PHE A 15 10.90 -17.41 14.32
CA PHE A 15 10.59 -16.27 15.16
C PHE A 15 11.08 -14.95 14.54
N TYR A 16 12.30 -14.93 14.02
CA TYR A 16 12.83 -13.76 13.34
C TYR A 16 11.99 -13.40 12.12
N CYS A 17 11.87 -14.32 11.16
CA CYS A 17 11.25 -14.07 9.87
C CYS A 17 9.76 -13.73 10.00
N GLU A 18 9.01 -14.41 10.86
CA GLU A 18 7.55 -14.26 10.93
C GLU A 18 7.08 -13.19 11.93
N PHE A 19 7.91 -12.81 12.90
CA PHE A 19 7.45 -11.94 14.00
C PHE A 19 8.32 -10.72 14.27
N LEU A 20 9.65 -10.83 14.16
CA LEU A 20 10.59 -9.77 14.59
C LEU A 20 11.15 -8.94 13.43
N GLY A 21 11.33 -9.53 12.25
CA GLY A 21 12.03 -8.92 11.12
C GLY A 21 11.42 -7.59 10.67
N ASP A 22 10.10 -7.51 10.58
CA ASP A 22 9.40 -6.26 10.25
C ASP A 22 9.65 -5.16 11.28
N TYR A 23 9.62 -5.49 12.58
CA TYR A 23 9.88 -4.50 13.64
C TYR A 23 11.30 -3.94 13.53
N ILE A 24 12.30 -4.79 13.25
CA ILE A 24 13.68 -4.34 13.08
C ILE A 24 13.80 -3.46 11.84
N LYS A 25 13.23 -3.89 10.71
CA LYS A 25 13.33 -3.16 9.43
C LYS A 25 12.65 -1.80 9.53
N LEU A 26 11.44 -1.74 10.06
CA LEU A 26 10.64 -0.53 10.14
C LEU A 26 11.11 0.44 11.23
N ASN A 27 11.80 -0.03 12.27
CA ASN A 27 12.35 0.86 13.31
C ASN A 27 13.41 1.85 12.77
N SER A 28 13.96 1.60 11.58
CA SER A 28 14.85 2.57 10.90
C SER A 28 14.13 3.76 10.27
N CYS A 29 12.80 3.68 10.12
CA CYS A 29 11.97 4.75 9.58
C CYS A 29 11.55 5.72 10.68
N SER A 30 11.40 6.99 10.32
CA SER A 30 10.88 8.02 11.23
C SER A 30 10.00 9.00 10.46
N TRP A 31 9.07 9.63 11.18
CA TRP A 31 8.29 10.71 10.61
C TRP A 31 9.23 11.84 10.18
N PRO A 32 9.14 12.30 8.92
CA PRO A 32 9.97 13.42 8.50
C PRO A 32 9.51 14.68 9.24
N ALA A 33 10.45 15.43 9.80
CA ALA A 33 10.13 16.53 10.71
C ALA A 33 9.43 17.70 9.98
N LEU A 34 8.28 18.13 10.51
CA LEU A 34 7.74 19.48 10.30
C LEU A 34 7.62 20.24 11.63
N GLU A 35 7.51 21.57 11.51
CA GLU A 35 7.14 22.51 12.57
C GLU A 35 5.81 22.09 13.27
N PRO A 36 5.51 22.57 14.49
CA PRO A 36 4.51 21.96 15.37
C PRO A 36 3.09 21.87 14.79
N ASN A 37 2.32 20.89 15.30
CA ASN A 37 0.95 20.50 14.90
C ASN A 37 0.82 19.81 13.53
N GLU A 38 1.71 18.86 13.25
CA GLU A 38 1.61 17.99 12.07
C GLU A 38 0.57 16.87 12.25
N LEU A 39 -0.04 16.46 11.15
CA LEU A 39 -0.81 15.22 10.98
C LEU A 39 0.13 14.17 10.38
N HIS A 40 0.26 13.02 11.03
CA HIS A 40 1.02 11.88 10.52
C HIS A 40 0.10 10.95 9.74
N ALA A 41 0.22 10.97 8.41
CA ALA A 41 -0.52 10.09 7.52
C ALA A 41 0.38 8.94 7.02
N MET A 42 -0.05 7.72 7.27
CA MET A 42 0.52 6.53 6.63
C MET A 42 -0.23 6.28 5.32
N ILE A 43 0.49 6.12 4.22
CA ILE A 43 -0.12 5.94 2.89
C ILE A 43 0.40 4.64 2.28
N ILE A 44 -0.52 3.73 2.00
CA ILE A 44 -0.27 2.43 1.36
C ILE A 44 -1.07 2.34 0.06
N ALA A 45 -0.70 1.43 -0.84
CA ALA A 45 -1.41 1.17 -2.07
C ALA A 45 -1.27 -0.30 -2.47
N ASP A 46 -2.14 -0.76 -3.37
CA ASP A 46 -2.03 -2.04 -4.07
C ASP A 46 -1.80 -3.19 -3.07
N THR A 47 -2.71 -3.37 -2.12
CA THR A 47 -2.62 -4.47 -1.15
C THR A 47 -2.90 -5.82 -1.80
N HIS A 48 -3.71 -5.85 -2.89
CA HIS A 48 -4.05 -7.02 -3.69
C HIS A 48 -4.30 -8.27 -2.84
N LEU A 49 -5.33 -8.25 -1.99
CA LEU A 49 -5.77 -9.49 -1.36
C LEU A 49 -6.09 -10.52 -2.45
N LEU A 50 -5.60 -11.75 -2.27
CA LEU A 50 -5.65 -12.75 -3.34
C LEU A 50 -7.05 -13.36 -3.46
N GLY A 51 -7.51 -13.47 -4.71
CA GLY A 51 -8.83 -13.98 -5.04
C GLY A 51 -8.88 -15.48 -5.29
N PRO A 52 -10.08 -16.02 -5.49
CA PRO A 52 -10.30 -17.45 -5.72
C PRO A 52 -9.92 -17.93 -7.13
N PHE A 53 -9.81 -17.05 -8.13
CA PHE A 53 -9.62 -17.46 -9.52
C PHE A 53 -8.14 -17.56 -9.94
N ARG A 54 -7.33 -16.56 -9.60
CA ARG A 54 -5.91 -16.45 -9.97
C ARG A 54 -4.98 -16.59 -8.76
N GLY A 55 -5.52 -16.54 -7.55
CA GLY A 55 -4.75 -16.69 -6.32
C GLY A 55 -4.49 -18.14 -5.93
N HIS A 56 -3.21 -18.52 -5.78
CA HIS A 56 -2.85 -19.80 -5.19
C HIS A 56 -2.93 -19.74 -3.65
N TRP A 57 -3.47 -20.77 -2.99
CA TRP A 57 -3.74 -20.75 -1.55
C TRP A 57 -2.49 -20.56 -0.67
N LEU A 58 -1.34 -21.14 -1.05
CA LEU A 58 -0.06 -20.91 -0.35
C LEU A 58 0.42 -19.46 -0.49
N ASP A 59 0.21 -18.88 -1.68
CA ASP A 59 0.60 -17.51 -1.97
C ASP A 59 -0.23 -16.53 -1.13
N LYS A 60 -1.54 -16.80 -1.08
CA LYS A 60 -2.50 -16.10 -0.24
C LYS A 60 -2.13 -16.19 1.23
N LEU A 61 -1.90 -17.40 1.75
CA LEU A 61 -1.54 -17.61 3.15
C LEU A 61 -0.29 -16.83 3.53
N TYR A 62 0.77 -16.94 2.73
CA TYR A 62 2.08 -16.45 3.13
C TYR A 62 2.28 -14.95 2.84
N ARG A 63 1.86 -14.46 1.66
CA ARG A 63 2.03 -13.03 1.34
C ARG A 63 1.09 -12.14 2.13
N GLU A 64 -0.16 -12.55 2.33
CA GLU A 64 -1.09 -11.78 3.18
C GLU A 64 -0.66 -11.81 4.65
N TRP A 65 -0.04 -12.91 5.12
CA TRP A 65 0.56 -12.98 6.45
C TRP A 65 1.64 -11.91 6.64
N HIS A 66 2.64 -11.87 5.76
CA HIS A 66 3.72 -10.87 5.85
C HIS A 66 3.21 -9.43 5.68
N MET A 67 2.24 -9.21 4.80
CA MET A 67 1.57 -7.92 4.68
C MET A 67 0.92 -7.49 6.00
N ARG A 68 0.17 -8.39 6.66
CA ARG A 68 -0.42 -8.14 7.98
C ARG A 68 0.65 -7.88 9.04
N ARG A 69 1.75 -8.64 9.06
CA ARG A 69 2.85 -8.46 10.02
C ARG A 69 3.50 -7.10 9.89
N ALA A 70 3.83 -6.69 8.66
CA ALA A 70 4.39 -5.39 8.36
C ALA A 70 3.44 -4.25 8.75
N PHE A 71 2.14 -4.37 8.45
CA PHE A 71 1.15 -3.37 8.85
C PHE A 71 1.09 -3.20 10.37
N GLN A 72 0.99 -4.30 11.13
CA GLN A 72 0.92 -4.25 12.59
C GLN A 72 2.22 -3.71 13.22
N ALA A 73 3.38 -4.05 12.66
CA ALA A 73 4.67 -3.49 13.08
C ALA A 73 4.74 -1.97 12.81
N ALA A 74 4.29 -1.51 11.64
CA ALA A 74 4.25 -0.09 11.30
C ALA A 74 3.35 0.70 12.27
N LEU A 75 2.15 0.20 12.59
CA LEU A 75 1.25 0.85 13.54
C LEU A 75 1.84 0.90 14.95
N PHE A 76 2.46 -0.20 15.40
CA PHE A 76 3.07 -0.26 16.73
C PHE A 76 4.20 0.75 16.89
N LEU A 77 5.07 0.85 15.89
CA LEU A 77 6.27 1.69 15.93
C LEU A 77 5.97 3.16 15.69
N HIS A 78 5.11 3.46 14.71
CA HIS A 78 4.98 4.83 14.19
C HIS A 78 3.68 5.53 14.60
N ARG A 79 2.64 4.79 14.98
CA ARG A 79 1.34 5.34 15.47
C ARG A 79 0.80 6.50 14.60
N PRO A 80 0.48 6.26 13.31
CA PRO A 80 -0.07 7.32 12.46
C PRO A 80 -1.42 7.82 12.99
N ASP A 81 -1.75 9.07 12.67
CA ASP A 81 -3.05 9.66 12.97
C ASP A 81 -4.14 9.17 12.00
N ILE A 82 -3.75 8.86 10.76
CA ILE A 82 -4.65 8.36 9.72
C ILE A 82 -3.91 7.47 8.73
N ILE A 83 -4.64 6.54 8.11
CA ILE A 83 -4.14 5.64 7.07
C ILE A 83 -4.96 5.85 5.79
N PHE A 84 -4.26 6.07 4.68
CA PHE A 84 -4.86 6.09 3.34
C PHE A 84 -4.44 4.84 2.56
N VAL A 85 -5.39 4.19 1.89
CA VAL A 85 -5.15 3.03 1.01
C VAL A 85 -5.52 3.41 -0.41
N LEU A 86 -4.56 3.53 -1.32
CA LEU A 86 -4.78 4.10 -2.65
C LEU A 86 -5.18 3.06 -3.71
N GLY A 87 -6.28 2.35 -3.45
CA GLY A 87 -6.88 1.42 -4.41
C GLY A 87 -6.21 0.05 -4.50
N ASP A 88 -6.84 -0.81 -5.29
CA ASP A 88 -6.48 -2.22 -5.49
C ASP A 88 -6.35 -2.95 -4.15
N LEU A 89 -7.42 -2.82 -3.36
CA LEU A 89 -7.57 -3.54 -2.10
C LEU A 89 -7.62 -5.05 -2.37
N PHE A 90 -8.33 -5.43 -3.43
CA PHE A 90 -8.55 -6.80 -3.85
C PHE A 90 -7.95 -7.05 -5.23
N ASP A 91 -7.39 -8.25 -5.47
CA ASP A 91 -6.79 -8.62 -6.76
C ASP A 91 -7.84 -8.98 -7.85
N GLU A 92 -9.04 -9.36 -7.43
CA GLU A 92 -10.11 -9.87 -8.32
C GLU A 92 -11.48 -9.29 -7.94
N GLY A 93 -11.49 -8.12 -7.30
CA GLY A 93 -12.72 -7.42 -6.88
C GLY A 93 -13.67 -7.13 -8.04
N ASP A 94 -13.19 -7.02 -9.27
CA ASP A 94 -14.00 -6.83 -10.48
C ASP A 94 -14.39 -8.15 -11.18
N MET A 95 -14.14 -9.30 -10.56
CA MET A 95 -14.42 -10.65 -11.12
C MET A 95 -15.31 -11.49 -10.22
N VAL A 96 -15.19 -11.33 -8.90
CA VAL A 96 -15.89 -12.16 -7.93
C VAL A 96 -17.36 -11.79 -7.76
N ASP A 97 -18.16 -12.76 -7.30
CA ASP A 97 -19.54 -12.52 -6.89
C ASP A 97 -19.62 -11.79 -5.53
N HIS A 98 -20.83 -11.61 -5.00
CA HIS A 98 -21.06 -10.80 -3.81
C HIS A 98 -20.60 -11.51 -2.52
N ASP A 99 -20.67 -12.84 -2.46
CA ASP A 99 -20.26 -13.59 -1.28
C ASP A 99 -18.73 -13.65 -1.18
N ASP A 100 -18.04 -13.88 -2.30
CA ASP A 100 -16.59 -13.79 -2.38
C ASP A 100 -16.10 -12.35 -2.09
N PHE A 101 -16.81 -11.32 -2.57
CA PHE A 101 -16.53 -9.93 -2.21
C PHE A 101 -16.69 -9.67 -0.70
N ARG A 102 -17.73 -10.22 -0.05
CA ARG A 102 -17.89 -10.12 1.41
C ARG A 102 -16.75 -10.82 2.16
N ALA A 103 -16.28 -11.96 1.66
CA ALA A 103 -15.12 -12.65 2.22
C ALA A 103 -13.82 -11.85 2.05
N TYR A 104 -13.69 -11.12 0.95
CA TYR A 104 -12.62 -10.15 0.73
C TYR A 104 -12.63 -9.03 1.75
N VAL A 105 -13.78 -8.36 1.93
CA VAL A 105 -13.96 -7.26 2.88
C VAL A 105 -13.69 -7.71 4.31
N THR A 106 -14.23 -8.85 4.72
CA THR A 106 -13.97 -9.43 6.05
C THR A 106 -12.48 -9.66 6.28
N ARG A 107 -11.78 -10.16 5.25
CA ARG A 107 -10.34 -10.41 5.32
C ARG A 107 -9.52 -9.12 5.34
N PHE A 108 -9.93 -8.10 4.59
CA PHE A 108 -9.32 -6.77 4.65
C PHE A 108 -9.37 -6.18 6.05
N TYR A 109 -10.55 -6.13 6.66
CA TYR A 109 -10.69 -5.62 8.04
C TYR A 109 -9.96 -6.48 9.09
N SER A 110 -9.77 -7.78 8.84
CA SER A 110 -8.97 -8.66 9.70
C SER A 110 -7.47 -8.38 9.60
N HIS A 111 -6.94 -8.21 8.39
CA HIS A 111 -5.51 -7.97 8.16
C HIS A 111 -5.10 -6.55 8.53
N PHE A 112 -5.94 -5.57 8.21
CA PHE A 112 -5.74 -4.15 8.50
C PHE A 112 -6.45 -3.70 9.78
N ARG A 113 -6.63 -4.61 10.75
CA ARG A 113 -7.29 -4.30 12.03
C ARG A 113 -6.54 -3.21 12.80
N THR A 114 -7.24 -2.13 13.12
CA THR A 114 -6.74 -1.00 13.91
C THR A 114 -7.88 -0.16 14.47
N ASN A 115 -7.58 0.74 15.42
CA ASN A 115 -8.49 1.80 15.86
C ASN A 115 -8.23 3.13 15.14
N ILE A 116 -7.18 3.20 14.31
CA ILE A 116 -6.83 4.38 13.51
C ILE A 116 -7.76 4.42 12.28
N PRO A 117 -8.32 5.58 11.92
CA PRO A 117 -9.16 5.69 10.72
C PRO A 117 -8.41 5.23 9.46
N ILE A 118 -9.08 4.43 8.63
CA ILE A 118 -8.62 4.02 7.30
C ILE A 118 -9.57 4.60 6.27
N ILE A 119 -9.02 5.32 5.29
CA ILE A 119 -9.76 5.83 4.12
C ILE A 119 -9.19 5.18 2.88
N SER A 120 -10.02 4.47 2.13
CA SER A 120 -9.61 3.68 0.97
C SER A 120 -10.10 4.32 -0.32
N ALA A 121 -9.18 4.61 -1.24
CA ALA A 121 -9.49 4.84 -2.65
C ALA A 121 -9.97 3.54 -3.30
N VAL A 122 -10.77 3.67 -4.35
CA VAL A 122 -11.10 2.57 -5.25
C VAL A 122 -10.02 2.40 -6.32
N GLY A 123 -9.64 1.17 -6.64
CA GLY A 123 -8.73 0.83 -7.76
C GLY A 123 -9.39 0.02 -8.87
N ASN A 124 -8.66 -0.24 -9.96
CA ASN A 124 -9.21 -0.93 -11.12
C ASN A 124 -9.42 -2.44 -10.87
N HIS A 125 -8.68 -3.06 -9.96
CA HIS A 125 -8.93 -4.45 -9.56
C HIS A 125 -10.13 -4.55 -8.61
N ASP A 126 -10.52 -3.46 -7.96
CA ASP A 126 -11.68 -3.44 -7.07
C ASP A 126 -13.00 -3.37 -7.85
N VAL A 127 -13.06 -2.55 -8.90
CA VAL A 127 -14.31 -2.24 -9.63
C VAL A 127 -14.24 -2.34 -11.16
N GLY A 128 -13.05 -2.62 -11.69
CA GLY A 128 -12.76 -2.68 -13.11
C GLY A 128 -12.07 -1.42 -13.62
N PHE A 129 -11.31 -1.56 -14.71
CA PHE A 129 -10.96 -0.41 -15.55
C PHE A 129 -12.23 0.26 -16.07
N HIS A 130 -12.10 1.49 -16.55
CA HIS A 130 -13.21 2.30 -17.04
C HIS A 130 -14.19 1.53 -17.97
N TYR A 131 -13.67 0.81 -18.96
CA TYR A 131 -14.49 0.03 -19.91
C TYR A 131 -15.27 -1.14 -19.28
N LYS A 132 -14.92 -1.55 -18.05
CA LYS A 132 -15.51 -2.65 -17.29
C LYS A 132 -16.27 -2.16 -16.05
N MET A 133 -16.24 -0.85 -15.75
CA MET A 133 -16.98 -0.29 -14.63
C MET A 133 -18.47 -0.64 -14.76
N HIS A 134 -19.07 -1.08 -13.65
CA HIS A 134 -20.45 -1.55 -13.62
C HIS A 134 -21.07 -1.25 -12.25
N PRO A 135 -22.37 -0.89 -12.17
CA PRO A 135 -23.00 -0.50 -10.90
C PRO A 135 -22.89 -1.59 -9.83
N TYR A 136 -22.94 -2.86 -10.24
CA TYR A 136 -22.77 -3.99 -9.33
C TYR A 136 -21.45 -3.94 -8.54
N PHE A 137 -20.32 -3.62 -9.20
CA PHE A 137 -19.02 -3.56 -8.54
C PHE A 137 -18.87 -2.27 -7.73
N MET A 138 -19.37 -1.16 -8.27
CA MET A 138 -19.33 0.14 -7.62
C MET A 138 -20.15 0.14 -6.32
N ASN A 139 -21.44 -0.20 -6.40
CA ASN A 139 -22.36 -0.11 -5.27
C ASN A 139 -21.89 -0.97 -4.09
N ARG A 140 -21.42 -2.19 -4.34
CA ARG A 140 -20.91 -3.06 -3.25
C ARG A 140 -19.61 -2.52 -2.63
N PHE A 141 -18.77 -1.85 -3.41
CA PHE A 141 -17.57 -1.19 -2.88
C PHE A 141 -17.95 0.03 -2.05
N GLU A 142 -18.86 0.86 -2.56
CA GLU A 142 -19.41 2.02 -1.86
C GLU A 142 -20.04 1.65 -0.52
N GLU A 143 -20.85 0.59 -0.48
CA GLU A 143 -21.49 0.10 0.75
C GLU A 143 -20.47 -0.24 1.86
N GLN A 144 -19.24 -0.62 1.50
CA GLN A 144 -18.24 -1.11 2.46
C GLN A 144 -17.16 -0.08 2.80
N PHE A 145 -16.82 0.79 1.84
CA PHE A 145 -15.72 1.75 1.98
C PHE A 145 -16.18 3.20 1.85
N ASN A 146 -17.46 3.42 1.55
CA ASN A 146 -18.09 4.72 1.35
C ASN A 146 -17.27 5.61 0.42
N ASN A 147 -16.78 5.06 -0.71
CA ASN A 147 -15.98 5.83 -1.67
C ASN A 147 -15.96 5.18 -3.07
N THR A 148 -16.65 5.82 -4.01
CA THR A 148 -16.74 5.37 -5.41
C THR A 148 -16.69 6.50 -6.43
N GLY A 149 -16.68 7.76 -6.01
CA GLY A 149 -16.68 8.92 -6.88
C GLY A 149 -15.62 9.92 -6.46
N VAL A 150 -16.03 11.10 -5.97
CA VAL A 150 -15.13 12.13 -5.46
C VAL A 150 -15.57 12.61 -4.09
N GLN A 151 -14.63 12.59 -3.14
CA GLN A 151 -14.91 12.94 -1.74
C GLN A 151 -13.90 13.92 -1.18
N MET A 152 -14.38 14.82 -0.33
CA MET A 152 -13.56 15.79 0.38
C MET A 152 -13.55 15.46 1.88
N TYR A 153 -12.35 15.31 2.44
CA TYR A 153 -12.15 15.16 3.88
C TYR A 153 -11.37 16.34 4.43
N THR A 154 -11.68 16.75 5.66
CA THR A 154 -10.91 17.76 6.38
C THR A 154 -10.43 17.25 7.73
N LEU A 155 -9.11 17.19 7.91
CA LEU A 155 -8.49 16.66 9.12
C LEU A 155 -7.43 17.65 9.61
N ARG A 156 -7.55 18.11 10.86
CA ARG A 156 -6.66 19.14 11.45
C ARG A 156 -6.47 20.37 10.53
N GLY A 157 -7.54 20.80 9.85
CA GLY A 157 -7.52 21.93 8.92
C GLY A 157 -6.85 21.66 7.56
N ILE A 158 -6.60 20.39 7.23
CA ILE A 158 -6.01 19.95 5.96
C ILE A 158 -7.11 19.32 5.10
N HIS A 159 -7.27 19.80 3.87
CA HIS A 159 -8.23 19.26 2.91
C HIS A 159 -7.59 18.16 2.07
N PHE A 160 -8.26 17.02 2.01
CA PHE A 160 -7.94 15.89 1.16
C PHE A 160 -9.08 15.69 0.17
N VAL A 161 -8.74 15.49 -1.10
CA VAL A 161 -9.70 15.18 -2.16
C VAL A 161 -9.36 13.80 -2.69
N LEU A 162 -10.23 12.83 -2.39
CA LEU A 162 -10.13 11.45 -2.82
C LEU A 162 -10.90 11.30 -4.14
N ILE A 163 -10.25 10.76 -5.17
CA ILE A 163 -10.81 10.71 -6.53
C ILE A 163 -10.78 9.27 -7.02
N ASN A 164 -11.93 8.76 -7.46
CA ASN A 164 -12.02 7.59 -8.31
C ASN A 164 -11.43 7.92 -9.69
N SER A 165 -10.18 7.52 -9.91
CA SER A 165 -9.46 7.78 -11.16
C SER A 165 -10.04 7.07 -12.38
N MET A 166 -10.75 5.95 -12.21
CA MET A 166 -11.35 5.19 -13.32
C MET A 166 -12.55 5.93 -13.90
N ALA A 167 -13.19 6.79 -13.10
CA ALA A 167 -14.27 7.68 -13.53
C ALA A 167 -13.78 8.98 -14.20
N MET A 168 -12.45 9.21 -14.27
CA MET A 168 -11.86 10.46 -14.76
C MET A 168 -11.44 10.39 -16.24
N GLU A 169 -12.11 9.60 -17.08
CA GLU A 169 -11.82 9.58 -18.52
C GLU A 169 -12.39 10.79 -19.28
N ASN A 170 -13.38 11.48 -18.69
CA ASN A 170 -14.04 12.67 -19.25
C ASN A 170 -14.64 12.45 -20.65
N ASP A 171 -15.33 11.32 -20.82
CA ASP A 171 -15.95 10.87 -22.08
C ASP A 171 -17.48 10.81 -22.02
N GLY A 172 -18.09 11.25 -20.91
CA GLY A 172 -19.54 11.29 -20.74
C GLY A 172 -20.17 9.96 -20.30
N CYS A 173 -19.39 9.02 -19.76
CA CYS A 173 -19.94 7.80 -19.17
C CYS A 173 -20.89 8.12 -17.99
N GLU A 174 -21.97 7.34 -17.82
CA GLU A 174 -23.01 7.60 -16.80
C GLU A 174 -22.43 7.65 -15.37
N PHE A 175 -21.61 6.67 -14.98
CA PHE A 175 -20.94 6.65 -13.67
C PHE A 175 -19.91 7.76 -13.51
N CYS A 176 -19.33 8.21 -14.63
CA CYS A 176 -18.39 9.31 -14.65
C CYS A 176 -19.10 10.62 -14.40
N GLN A 177 -20.35 10.77 -14.86
CA GLN A 177 -21.12 11.99 -14.68
C GLN A 177 -21.34 12.28 -13.20
N THR A 178 -21.71 11.29 -12.39
CA THR A 178 -21.84 11.45 -10.93
C THR A 178 -20.51 11.89 -10.31
N ALA A 179 -19.39 11.22 -10.63
CA ALA A 179 -18.08 11.60 -10.11
C ALA A 179 -17.64 13.01 -10.56
N VAL A 180 -18.00 13.43 -11.78
CA VAL A 180 -17.75 14.78 -12.30
C VAL A 180 -18.59 15.82 -11.57
N GLU A 181 -19.86 15.54 -11.30
CA GLU A 181 -20.75 16.42 -10.52
C GLU A 181 -20.23 16.59 -9.08
N GLU A 182 -19.82 15.50 -8.43
CA GLU A 182 -19.19 15.52 -7.12
C GLU A 182 -17.88 16.31 -7.11
N LEU A 183 -17.04 16.15 -8.14
CA LEU A 183 -15.82 16.93 -8.30
C LEU A 183 -16.11 18.43 -8.41
N HIS A 184 -17.11 18.82 -9.21
CA HIS A 184 -17.53 20.21 -9.31
C HIS A 184 -18.08 20.75 -7.99
N SER A 185 -18.83 19.93 -7.24
CA SER A 185 -19.29 20.27 -5.89
C SER A 185 -18.12 20.51 -4.94
N VAL A 186 -17.14 19.61 -4.89
CA VAL A 186 -15.91 19.77 -4.09
C VAL A 186 -15.14 21.02 -4.49
N ALA A 187 -15.01 21.29 -5.78
CA ALA A 187 -14.35 22.50 -6.28
C ALA A 187 -15.08 23.78 -5.84
N ALA A 188 -16.42 23.77 -5.85
CA ALA A 188 -17.23 24.88 -5.36
C ALA A 188 -17.03 25.11 -3.85
N LYS A 189 -16.99 24.04 -3.04
CA LYS A 189 -16.68 24.11 -1.60
C LYS A 189 -15.30 24.71 -1.34
N LEU A 190 -14.27 24.23 -2.05
CA LEU A 190 -12.91 24.77 -1.94
C LEU A 190 -12.83 26.24 -2.36
N HIS A 191 -13.57 26.63 -3.42
CA HIS A 191 -13.64 28.02 -3.86
C HIS A 191 -14.35 28.92 -2.84
N CYS A 192 -15.43 28.43 -2.23
CA CYS A 192 -16.12 29.08 -1.13
C CYS A 192 -15.17 29.33 0.05
N LEU A 193 -14.47 28.29 0.53
CA LEU A 193 -13.57 28.39 1.68
C LEU A 193 -12.41 29.36 1.41
N ARG A 194 -11.92 29.40 0.16
CA ARG A 194 -10.87 30.34 -0.25
C ARG A 194 -11.35 31.80 -0.22
N ASN A 195 -12.64 32.05 -0.40
CA ASN A 195 -13.24 33.37 -0.51
C ASN A 195 -14.40 33.55 0.49
N LEU A 196 -14.09 33.43 1.79
CA LEU A 196 -15.09 33.48 2.87
C LEU A 196 -16.01 34.71 2.81
N ASN A 197 -15.50 35.86 2.36
CA ASN A 197 -16.27 37.11 2.27
C ASN A 197 -17.43 37.05 1.26
N THR A 198 -17.35 36.17 0.26
CA THR A 198 -18.34 36.03 -0.82
C THR A 198 -19.05 34.68 -0.79
N CYS A 199 -18.72 33.82 0.18
CA CYS A 199 -19.33 32.51 0.28
C CYS A 199 -20.65 32.55 1.05
N ASN A 200 -21.70 32.00 0.44
CA ASN A 200 -23.04 31.86 1.04
C ASN A 200 -23.32 30.43 1.56
N ASP A 201 -22.39 29.49 1.41
CA ASP A 201 -22.51 28.12 1.89
C ASP A 201 -22.01 28.02 3.34
N PHE A 202 -22.93 28.35 4.26
CA PHE A 202 -22.66 28.35 5.70
C PHE A 202 -22.36 26.95 6.26
N GLU A 203 -22.87 25.89 5.64
CA GLU A 203 -22.63 24.51 6.07
C GLU A 203 -21.17 24.14 5.82
N THR A 204 -20.66 24.40 4.61
CA THR A 204 -19.24 24.21 4.25
C THR A 204 -18.31 25.01 5.15
N ILE A 205 -18.64 26.27 5.45
CA ILE A 205 -17.84 27.12 6.35
C ILE A 205 -17.81 26.53 7.76
N LYS A 206 -18.96 26.07 8.27
CA LYS A 206 -19.06 25.49 9.62
C LYS A 206 -18.31 24.16 9.71
N GLU A 207 -18.37 23.32 8.69
CA GLU A 207 -17.77 21.99 8.69
C GLU A 207 -16.24 22.03 8.53
N HIS A 208 -15.74 22.86 7.61
CA HIS A 208 -14.32 22.83 7.23
C HIS A 208 -13.50 23.99 7.81
N VAL A 209 -14.15 25.07 8.23
CA VAL A 209 -13.62 26.23 8.95
C VAL A 209 -12.55 27.03 8.20
N ASN A 210 -11.39 26.44 7.94
CA ASN A 210 -10.23 27.09 7.33
C ASN A 210 -9.88 26.45 6.00
N TYR A 211 -9.62 27.30 4.99
CA TYR A 211 -9.11 26.83 3.72
C TYR A 211 -7.66 26.35 3.82
N SER A 212 -7.41 25.16 3.29
CA SER A 212 -6.08 24.72 2.89
C SER A 212 -6.06 24.29 1.43
N ARG A 213 -4.95 24.54 0.74
CA ARG A 213 -4.80 24.07 -0.64
C ARG A 213 -4.80 22.53 -0.63
N PRO A 214 -5.64 21.84 -1.43
CA PRO A 214 -5.96 20.44 -1.17
C PRO A 214 -4.82 19.49 -1.54
N ILE A 215 -4.82 18.34 -0.88
CA ILE A 215 -4.01 17.17 -1.22
C ILE A 215 -4.89 16.20 -2.01
N VAL A 216 -4.46 15.79 -3.20
CA VAL A 216 -5.19 14.82 -4.02
C VAL A 216 -4.72 13.41 -3.70
N LEU A 217 -5.68 12.49 -3.53
CA LEU A 217 -5.47 11.07 -3.31
C LEU A 217 -6.25 10.32 -4.37
N GLN A 218 -5.61 9.42 -5.11
CA GLN A 218 -6.26 8.64 -6.16
C GLN A 218 -5.50 7.35 -6.41
N HIS A 219 -6.05 6.47 -7.25
CA HIS A 219 -5.36 5.22 -7.60
C HIS A 219 -4.43 5.41 -8.81
N PHE A 220 -4.92 5.85 -9.97
CA PHE A 220 -4.03 6.11 -11.13
C PHE A 220 -3.19 7.37 -10.93
N PRO A 221 -1.87 7.34 -11.19
CA PRO A 221 -1.04 8.54 -11.20
C PRO A 221 -1.51 9.57 -12.24
N THR A 222 -1.09 10.82 -12.07
CA THR A 222 -1.31 11.81 -13.13
C THR A 222 -0.48 11.46 -14.37
N TYR A 223 -0.84 12.08 -15.51
CA TYR A 223 -0.20 11.78 -16.78
C TYR A 223 1.32 12.02 -16.72
N ARG A 224 2.05 10.94 -16.99
CA ARG A 224 3.47 10.94 -17.36
C ARG A 224 3.72 9.86 -18.40
N LYS A 225 4.71 10.07 -19.28
CA LYS A 225 5.02 9.11 -20.35
C LYS A 225 5.61 7.80 -19.82
N SER A 226 6.39 7.89 -18.75
CA SER A 226 7.01 6.75 -18.09
C SER A 226 7.63 7.19 -16.77
N ASP A 227 8.04 6.22 -15.97
CA ASP A 227 8.78 6.47 -14.72
C ASP A 227 10.18 7.08 -14.95
N ARG A 228 10.64 7.23 -16.20
CA ARG A 228 11.85 8.02 -16.52
C ARG A 228 11.74 9.47 -16.07
N SER A 229 10.52 9.98 -15.97
CA SER A 229 10.24 11.35 -15.52
C SER A 229 10.32 11.52 -13.99
N CYS A 230 10.40 10.41 -13.24
CA CYS A 230 10.52 10.45 -11.79
C CYS A 230 11.90 10.94 -11.38
N ARG A 231 11.95 11.77 -10.35
CA ARG A 231 13.19 12.17 -9.67
C ARG A 231 13.81 11.00 -8.91
N GLU A 232 12.94 10.20 -8.31
CA GLU A 232 13.29 8.95 -7.64
C GLU A 232 12.29 7.87 -8.04
N HIS A 233 12.76 6.67 -8.35
CA HIS A 233 11.88 5.53 -8.64
C HIS A 233 12.53 4.21 -8.23
N ASP A 234 11.73 3.15 -8.09
CA ASP A 234 12.23 1.80 -7.75
C ASP A 234 11.83 0.70 -8.76
N SER A 235 11.25 1.09 -9.90
CA SER A 235 11.06 0.20 -11.03
C SER A 235 12.41 -0.16 -11.66
N LEU A 236 12.63 -1.45 -11.88
CA LEU A 236 13.82 -1.98 -12.56
C LEU A 236 13.74 -1.81 -14.08
N ARG A 237 12.52 -1.79 -14.63
CA ARG A 237 12.26 -1.70 -16.06
C ARG A 237 11.31 -0.55 -16.31
N ILE A 238 11.79 0.46 -17.02
CA ILE A 238 11.00 1.64 -17.36
C ILE A 238 10.23 1.37 -18.65
N GLU A 239 8.91 1.30 -18.51
CA GLU A 239 7.97 1.10 -19.62
C GLU A 239 7.30 2.43 -19.99
N GLU A 240 6.87 2.55 -21.24
CA GLU A 240 6.02 3.66 -21.66
C GLU A 240 4.58 3.39 -21.21
N TYR A 241 3.96 4.39 -20.62
CA TYR A 241 2.61 4.34 -20.08
C TYR A 241 1.57 4.76 -21.10
N ARG A 242 0.44 4.06 -21.07
CA ARG A 242 -0.75 4.38 -21.85
C ARG A 242 -1.69 5.20 -20.98
N GLU A 243 -2.23 6.25 -21.58
CA GLU A 243 -3.32 7.01 -20.99
C GLU A 243 -4.51 6.10 -20.72
N LYS A 244 -5.20 6.32 -19.59
CA LYS A 244 -6.40 5.59 -19.14
C LYS A 244 -6.17 4.16 -18.66
N TRP A 245 -4.92 3.70 -18.67
CA TRP A 245 -4.52 2.39 -18.18
C TRP A 245 -3.55 2.57 -17.02
N GLU A 246 -2.29 2.90 -17.32
CA GLU A 246 -1.26 3.03 -16.29
C GLU A 246 -1.27 4.41 -15.61
N VAL A 247 -1.85 5.42 -16.28
CA VAL A 247 -1.96 6.80 -15.79
C VAL A 247 -3.24 7.45 -16.28
N LEU A 248 -3.68 8.53 -15.61
CA LEU A 248 -4.74 9.39 -16.13
C LEU A 248 -4.38 9.95 -17.52
N SER A 249 -5.41 10.28 -18.30
CA SER A 249 -5.19 11.01 -19.55
C SER A 249 -4.56 12.38 -19.29
N LYS A 250 -3.85 12.92 -20.26
CA LYS A 250 -3.26 14.26 -20.19
C LYS A 250 -4.33 15.32 -19.99
N ASN A 251 -5.47 15.18 -20.67
CA ASN A 251 -6.59 16.11 -20.55
C ASN A 251 -7.22 16.06 -19.16
N SER A 252 -7.49 14.86 -18.63
CA SER A 252 -8.04 14.67 -17.29
C SER A 252 -7.10 15.21 -16.22
N THR A 253 -5.80 14.93 -16.38
CA THR A 253 -4.76 15.50 -15.52
C THR A 253 -4.82 17.02 -15.53
N ASP A 254 -4.73 17.66 -16.70
CA ASP A 254 -4.71 19.12 -16.79
C ASP A 254 -6.03 19.76 -16.29
N TRP A 255 -7.16 19.08 -16.47
CA TRP A 255 -8.47 19.50 -15.97
C TRP A 255 -8.56 19.47 -14.43
N LEU A 256 -8.19 18.35 -13.80
CA LEU A 256 -8.14 18.22 -12.33
C LEU A 256 -7.26 19.31 -11.69
N GLY A 257 -6.10 19.57 -12.28
CA GLY A 257 -5.19 20.62 -11.82
C GLY A 257 -5.80 22.02 -11.86
N LYS A 258 -6.50 22.36 -12.95
CA LYS A 258 -7.19 23.65 -13.10
C LYS A 258 -8.38 23.80 -12.16
N LEU A 259 -9.08 22.72 -11.86
CA LEU A 259 -10.28 22.79 -11.04
C LEU A 259 -9.93 22.85 -9.54
N LEU A 260 -9.07 21.95 -9.07
CA LEU A 260 -8.78 21.79 -7.65
C LEU A 260 -7.60 22.64 -7.16
N HIS A 261 -6.69 23.04 -8.05
CA HIS A 261 -5.43 23.70 -7.69
C HIS A 261 -4.70 23.01 -6.52
N PRO A 262 -4.37 21.71 -6.59
CA PRO A 262 -3.79 20.97 -5.48
C PRO A 262 -2.37 21.43 -5.14
N ARG A 263 -1.88 21.08 -3.95
CA ARG A 263 -0.48 21.34 -3.50
C ARG A 263 0.38 20.08 -3.38
N LEU A 264 -0.25 18.92 -3.28
CA LEU A 264 0.40 17.62 -3.15
C LEU A 264 -0.51 16.54 -3.75
N ALA A 265 0.06 15.50 -4.33
CA ALA A 265 -0.68 14.36 -4.87
C ALA A 265 -0.07 13.02 -4.45
N PHE A 266 -0.92 12.05 -4.17
CA PHE A 266 -0.53 10.66 -3.96
C PHE A 266 -1.34 9.72 -4.87
N ALA A 267 -0.67 8.73 -5.43
CA ALA A 267 -1.24 7.71 -6.31
C ALA A 267 -0.73 6.30 -5.98
N GLY A 268 -1.35 5.26 -6.54
CA GLY A 268 -0.92 3.85 -6.47
C GLY A 268 -0.73 3.26 -7.87
N HIS A 269 -1.27 2.06 -8.11
CA HIS A 269 -1.45 1.40 -9.40
C HIS A 269 -0.19 0.84 -10.08
N SER A 270 0.93 1.58 -10.14
CA SER A 270 2.12 1.11 -10.85
C SER A 270 2.89 0.01 -10.12
N HIS A 271 2.51 -0.28 -8.87
CA HIS A 271 3.21 -1.14 -7.91
C HIS A 271 4.64 -0.70 -7.54
N HIS A 272 5.12 0.39 -8.14
CA HIS A 272 6.48 0.89 -8.02
C HIS A 272 6.48 2.32 -7.47
N TYR A 273 7.46 2.60 -6.62
CA TYR A 273 7.62 3.95 -6.11
C TYR A 273 8.06 4.88 -7.24
N CYS A 274 7.43 6.05 -7.31
CA CYS A 274 7.88 7.18 -8.12
C CYS A 274 7.62 8.48 -7.35
N TYR A 275 8.65 9.29 -7.18
CA TYR A 275 8.52 10.69 -6.77
C TYR A 275 8.83 11.59 -7.97
N SER A 276 7.92 12.51 -8.29
CA SER A 276 8.07 13.41 -9.42
C SER A 276 7.48 14.80 -9.13
N ILE A 277 7.77 15.76 -10.01
CA ILE A 277 6.95 16.97 -10.14
C ILE A 277 6.00 16.74 -11.30
N ASN A 278 4.71 16.70 -10.99
CA ASN A 278 3.71 16.41 -12.00
C ASN A 278 3.39 17.64 -12.85
N ARG A 279 2.43 17.49 -13.76
CA ARG A 279 2.03 18.53 -14.72
C ARG A 279 1.43 19.78 -14.09
N TRP A 280 0.99 19.69 -12.84
CA TRP A 280 0.48 20.84 -12.09
C TRP A 280 1.59 21.66 -11.45
N GLY A 281 2.85 21.22 -11.57
CA GLY A 281 4.01 21.86 -10.95
C GLY A 281 4.14 21.56 -9.45
N ILE A 282 3.50 20.49 -8.98
CA ILE A 282 3.55 20.07 -7.57
C ILE A 282 4.21 18.70 -7.41
N GLU A 283 4.55 18.35 -6.19
CA GLU A 283 5.02 17.01 -5.87
C GLU A 283 3.91 15.97 -5.99
N GLU A 284 4.26 14.86 -6.64
CA GLU A 284 3.43 13.66 -6.72
C GLU A 284 4.26 12.45 -6.31
N TYR A 285 3.64 11.62 -5.47
CA TYR A 285 4.22 10.35 -5.04
C TYR A 285 3.31 9.21 -5.47
N THR A 286 3.79 8.35 -6.37
CA THR A 286 3.20 7.03 -6.59
C THR A 286 3.76 6.07 -5.55
N VAL A 287 2.88 5.52 -4.73
CA VAL A 287 3.18 4.59 -3.64
C VAL A 287 3.43 3.22 -4.25
N ALA A 288 4.50 2.55 -3.83
CA ALA A 288 4.74 1.17 -4.24
C ALA A 288 3.70 0.24 -3.62
N SER A 289 3.53 -0.95 -4.21
CA SER A 289 2.61 -1.95 -3.63
C SER A 289 3.03 -2.31 -2.20
N PHE A 290 2.04 -2.44 -1.33
CA PHE A 290 2.17 -2.90 0.06
C PHE A 290 2.16 -4.44 0.16
N SER A 291 2.40 -5.16 -0.94
CA SER A 291 2.32 -6.61 -0.98
C SER A 291 3.52 -7.23 -1.70
N TRP A 292 4.07 -8.30 -1.11
CA TRP A 292 5.08 -9.10 -1.80
C TRP A 292 4.58 -9.68 -3.11
N ARG A 293 3.26 -9.79 -3.33
CA ARG A 293 2.68 -10.36 -4.55
C ARG A 293 3.15 -9.63 -5.80
N ASN A 294 3.27 -8.31 -5.69
CA ASN A 294 3.51 -7.42 -6.81
C ASN A 294 4.98 -7.00 -6.87
N LYS A 295 5.68 -6.95 -5.72
CA LYS A 295 7.09 -6.55 -5.65
C LYS A 295 7.83 -7.19 -4.48
N VAL A 296 9.09 -7.56 -4.68
CA VAL A 296 9.93 -8.23 -3.66
C VAL A 296 10.38 -7.30 -2.52
N ASN A 297 10.38 -5.99 -2.76
CA ASN A 297 10.75 -4.93 -1.83
C ASN A 297 9.64 -3.86 -1.70
N PRO A 298 8.48 -4.20 -1.10
CA PRO A 298 7.39 -3.26 -0.83
C PRO A 298 7.83 -2.05 0.00
N SER A 299 7.07 -0.97 -0.08
CA SER A 299 7.25 0.19 0.78
C SER A 299 5.93 0.94 0.97
N PHE A 300 5.87 1.77 2.00
CA PHE A 300 4.78 2.71 2.22
C PHE A 300 5.34 4.11 2.45
N LEU A 301 4.46 5.12 2.40
CA LEU A 301 4.86 6.49 2.67
C LEU A 301 4.42 6.93 4.06
N MET A 302 5.32 7.66 4.71
CA MET A 302 5.10 8.36 5.97
C MET A 302 5.07 9.86 5.64
N ALA A 303 3.88 10.44 5.65
CA ALA A 303 3.69 11.85 5.35
C ALA A 303 3.38 12.63 6.63
N SER A 304 4.23 13.60 6.94
CA SER A 304 3.96 14.62 7.93
C SER A 304 3.34 15.82 7.21
N LEU A 305 2.17 16.27 7.67
CA LEU A 305 1.34 17.24 6.95
C LEU A 305 0.85 18.35 7.88
N ASN A 306 0.90 19.60 7.43
CA ASN A 306 0.13 20.69 8.03
C ASN A 306 -0.63 21.44 6.91
N PRO A 307 -1.46 22.46 7.21
CA PRO A 307 -2.27 23.13 6.19
C PRO A 307 -1.48 23.76 5.02
N THR A 308 -0.18 24.02 5.17
CA THR A 308 0.64 24.78 4.19
C THR A 308 1.87 24.04 3.69
N LYS A 309 2.45 23.15 4.50
CA LYS A 309 3.69 22.42 4.24
C LYS A 309 3.45 20.91 4.34
N HIS A 310 4.37 20.15 3.78
CA HIS A 310 4.38 18.70 3.83
C HIS A 310 5.83 18.21 3.80
N SER A 311 6.03 17.00 4.31
CA SER A 311 7.28 16.26 4.18
C SER A 311 6.94 14.78 4.12
N VAL A 312 7.58 14.07 3.20
CA VAL A 312 7.23 12.69 2.88
C VAL A 312 8.48 11.83 2.93
N HIS A 313 8.41 10.72 3.65
CA HIS A 313 9.47 9.74 3.75
C HIS A 313 8.97 8.38 3.24
N LYS A 314 9.73 7.74 2.37
CA LYS A 314 9.47 6.36 1.94
C LYS A 314 10.07 5.39 2.93
N CYS A 315 9.24 4.55 3.55
CA CYS A 315 9.67 3.50 4.46
C CYS A 315 9.68 2.13 3.77
N PRO A 316 10.85 1.52 3.49
CA PRO A 316 10.93 0.20 2.89
C PRO A 316 10.55 -0.90 3.91
N MET A 317 9.74 -1.86 3.47
CA MET A 317 9.35 -3.03 4.26
C MET A 317 10.43 -4.12 4.22
N LEU A 318 10.24 -5.18 5.01
CA LEU A 318 11.12 -6.34 4.94
C LEU A 318 11.04 -6.96 3.54
N GLU A 319 12.18 -7.19 2.92
CA GLU A 319 12.24 -7.73 1.57
C GLU A 319 12.04 -9.25 1.58
N GLN A 320 11.22 -9.77 0.67
CA GLN A 320 10.95 -11.20 0.54
C GLN A 320 12.23 -12.05 0.42
N PRO A 321 13.27 -11.65 -0.36
CA PRO A 321 14.50 -12.41 -0.46
C PRO A 321 15.24 -12.55 0.86
N THR A 322 15.15 -11.56 1.77
CA THR A 322 15.78 -11.64 3.10
C THR A 322 15.25 -12.83 3.88
N VAL A 323 13.91 -13.00 3.89
CA VAL A 323 13.27 -14.11 4.59
C VAL A 323 13.60 -15.45 3.95
N TYR A 324 13.56 -15.53 2.62
CA TYR A 324 13.87 -16.78 1.91
C TYR A 324 15.33 -17.21 2.08
N ILE A 325 16.28 -16.28 1.99
CA ILE A 325 17.70 -16.57 2.18
C ILE A 325 17.96 -17.06 3.61
N LEU A 326 17.32 -16.46 4.62
CA LEU A 326 17.45 -16.92 6.01
C LEU A 326 16.92 -18.34 6.21
N TYR A 327 15.78 -18.68 5.59
CA TYR A 327 15.26 -20.05 5.64
C TYR A 327 16.14 -21.06 4.91
N ILE A 328 16.68 -20.71 3.74
CA ILE A 328 17.63 -21.55 3.00
C ILE A 328 18.89 -21.79 3.86
N PHE A 329 19.47 -20.73 4.42
CA PHE A 329 20.65 -20.84 5.29
C PHE A 329 20.38 -21.72 6.51
N THR A 330 19.22 -21.55 7.14
CA THR A 330 18.75 -22.38 8.26
C THR A 330 18.66 -23.85 7.87
N GLY A 331 18.08 -24.15 6.70
CA GLY A 331 18.01 -25.51 6.16
C GLY A 331 19.39 -26.12 5.91
N CYS A 332 20.29 -25.39 5.24
CA CYS A 332 21.66 -25.82 5.00
C CYS A 332 22.42 -26.09 6.31
N LEU A 333 22.30 -25.20 7.30
CA LEU A 333 22.92 -25.37 8.61
C LEU A 333 22.40 -26.62 9.33
N CYS A 334 21.10 -26.88 9.28
CA CYS A 334 20.51 -28.09 9.85
C CYS A 334 21.01 -29.36 9.16
N ILE A 335 21.13 -29.36 7.83
CA ILE A 335 21.69 -30.49 7.07
C ILE A 335 23.13 -30.76 7.50
N ILE A 336 23.97 -29.72 7.61
CA ILE A 336 25.36 -29.85 8.08
C ILE A 336 25.40 -30.46 9.49
N LEU A 337 24.57 -29.99 10.41
CA LEU A 337 24.50 -30.51 11.78
C LEU A 337 24.08 -31.98 11.84
N ILE A 338 23.18 -32.40 10.94
CA ILE A 338 22.74 -33.80 10.80
C ILE A 338 23.89 -34.66 10.25
N ILE A 339 24.57 -34.20 9.20
CA ILE A 339 25.73 -34.90 8.62
C ILE A 339 26.82 -35.10 9.70
N ILE A 340 27.13 -34.08 10.49
CA ILE A 340 28.10 -34.17 11.59
C ILE A 340 27.68 -35.24 12.62
N ASP A 341 26.38 -35.32 12.96
CA ASP A 341 25.88 -36.34 13.88
C ASP A 341 25.97 -37.75 13.30
N ILE A 342 25.61 -37.93 12.03
CA ILE A 342 25.74 -39.22 11.32
C ILE A 342 27.21 -39.64 11.25
N SER A 343 28.12 -38.73 10.89
CA SER A 343 29.56 -39.02 10.84
C SER A 343 30.12 -39.41 12.21
N LYS A 344 29.72 -38.73 13.29
CA LYS A 344 30.12 -39.08 14.66
C LYS A 344 29.58 -40.45 15.08
N TRP A 345 28.33 -40.74 14.73
CA TRP A 345 27.71 -42.03 14.99
C TRP A 345 28.42 -43.17 14.24
N LEU A 346 28.67 -43.01 12.94
CA LEU A 346 29.43 -43.96 12.12
C LEU A 346 30.84 -44.18 12.67
N TYR A 347 31.56 -43.10 13.05
CA TYR A 347 32.88 -43.21 13.67
C TYR A 347 32.84 -43.99 14.99
N SER A 348 31.80 -43.78 15.80
CA SER A 348 31.62 -44.52 17.06
C SER A 348 31.38 -46.02 16.84
N LEU A 349 30.68 -46.40 15.77
CA LEU A 349 30.48 -47.79 15.37
C LEU A 349 31.78 -48.46 14.93
N VAL A 350 32.57 -47.78 14.08
CA VAL A 350 33.90 -48.27 13.64
C VAL A 350 34.86 -48.42 14.83
N ARG A 351 34.80 -47.51 15.81
CA ARG A 351 35.63 -47.62 17.01
C ARG A 351 35.21 -48.81 17.89
N ARG A 352 33.92 -49.11 17.98
CA ARG A 352 33.39 -50.27 18.74
C ARG A 352 33.66 -51.62 18.06
N SER A 353 33.85 -51.65 16.74
CA SER A 353 34.13 -52.88 16.00
C SER A 353 35.61 -53.26 15.92
N LYS A 354 36.54 -52.41 16.41
CA LYS A 354 37.95 -52.80 16.53
C LYS A 354 38.13 -53.81 17.67
N PRO A 355 38.67 -55.02 17.41
CA PRO A 355 38.90 -56.01 18.46
C PRO A 355 39.93 -55.50 19.47
N LEU A 356 39.68 -55.74 20.75
CA LEU A 356 40.67 -55.58 21.81
C LEU A 356 41.83 -56.54 21.51
N ILE A 357 42.92 -56.02 20.95
CA ILE A 357 44.19 -56.73 20.94
C ILE A 357 44.62 -56.80 22.41
N LYS A 358 44.32 -57.92 23.08
CA LYS A 358 44.97 -58.29 24.34
C LYS A 358 46.43 -58.55 24.00
N THR A 359 47.28 -57.56 24.22
CA THR A 359 48.72 -57.79 24.37
C THR A 359 48.92 -58.62 25.63
N GLN A 360 49.51 -59.79 25.42
CA GLN A 360 49.73 -60.85 26.40
C GLN A 360 50.87 -60.51 27.36
#